data_AF-A0A2D6VJM0-F1
#
_entry.id   AF-A0A2D6VJM0-F1
#
_cell.length_a   1.000
_cell.length_b   1.000
_cell.length_c   1.000
_cell.angle_alpha   90.00
_cell.angle_beta   90.00
_cell.angle_gamma   90.00
#
_symmetry.space_group_name_H-M   'P 1'
#
loop_
_entity.id
_entity.type
_entity.pdbx_description
1 polymer ?
#
loop_
_entity_poly.entity_id
_entity_poly.type
_entity_poly.pdbx_seq_one_letter_code
_entity_poly.pdbx_strand_id
1 'polypeptide(L)'
;MEQKRIEELIGKVEHFSVDGVCSAIKPNGNGNVNDTFVVVLDHNSKSKKFTLQRINHLVFQNPPELMDNFSRVSRHLQSKPGRHCLRVMPARNGQFYHLDEQGNYWRLMEYIEGVKCLEVPENQKQAYEAAHTFGQFQADLIDLPGEPLIETIPEFHNTAKRFKNFKDILSKDDHGRASGVSEWIDFVKKRENLCSALATEKLPVRVVHNDTKLNNVLLDAETEKGVCAIDLDTVMPGCVLHDFGDLVRTTACPVSEDETDLQKVKFLPVIFEAIVEGFYQATKNFLIEDEITGLAKAPLVITYELGLRFLTDYLAGDTYFKISYPEHNLNRAKVQFQLVSSMEDYENAMEEMVTRICRKKNRLVANG
;
A
#
# COMPACT_ATOMS: atom_id res chain seq x y z
N MET A 1 2.93 -4.38 -35.02
CA MET A 1 2.71 -5.01 -33.69
C MET A 1 2.11 -4.04 -32.70
N GLU A 2 2.59 -2.79 -32.65
CA GLU A 2 2.07 -1.77 -31.72
C GLU A 2 0.62 -1.35 -32.02
N GLN A 3 0.28 -1.10 -33.29
CA GLN A 3 -1.10 -0.74 -33.69
C GLN A 3 -2.14 -1.81 -33.33
N LYS A 4 -1.84 -3.09 -33.60
CA LYS A 4 -2.73 -4.21 -33.26
C LYS A 4 -2.96 -4.33 -31.74
N ARG A 5 -1.90 -4.09 -30.94
CA ARG A 5 -1.99 -4.08 -29.48
C ARG A 5 -2.84 -2.92 -28.97
N ILE A 6 -2.76 -1.75 -29.62
CA ILE A 6 -3.60 -0.59 -29.31
C ILE A 6 -5.07 -0.90 -29.63
N GLU A 7 -5.36 -1.47 -30.79
CA GLU A 7 -6.72 -1.88 -31.19
C GLU A 7 -7.32 -2.91 -30.22
N GLU A 8 -6.54 -3.91 -29.81
CA GLU A 8 -6.96 -4.91 -28.82
C GLU A 8 -7.33 -4.27 -27.48
N LEU A 9 -6.56 -3.28 -27.01
CA LEU A 9 -6.85 -2.56 -25.77
C LEU A 9 -8.06 -1.63 -25.88
N ILE A 10 -8.25 -0.98 -27.04
CA ILE A 10 -9.44 -0.16 -27.31
C ILE A 10 -10.70 -1.03 -27.19
N GLY A 11 -10.69 -2.23 -27.78
CA GLY A 11 -11.82 -3.17 -27.67
C GLY A 11 -12.17 -3.53 -26.22
N LYS A 12 -11.21 -3.55 -25.29
CA LYS A 12 -11.49 -3.78 -23.85
C LYS A 12 -12.29 -2.63 -23.23
N VAL A 13 -12.02 -1.39 -23.64
CA VAL A 13 -12.69 -0.20 -23.10
C VAL A 13 -14.16 -0.15 -23.52
N GLU A 14 -14.48 -0.62 -24.72
CA GLU A 14 -15.85 -0.64 -25.26
C GLU A 14 -16.83 -1.50 -24.44
N HIS A 15 -16.31 -2.45 -23.66
CA HIS A 15 -17.12 -3.27 -22.74
C HIS A 15 -17.54 -2.54 -21.46
N PHE A 16 -17.03 -1.34 -21.20
CA PHE A 16 -17.40 -0.52 -20.04
C PHE A 16 -18.50 0.49 -20.36
N SER A 17 -19.29 0.83 -19.34
CA SER A 17 -20.41 1.76 -19.44
C SER A 17 -19.92 3.21 -19.35
N VAL A 18 -19.15 3.63 -20.36
CA VAL A 18 -18.59 4.97 -20.52
C VAL A 18 -18.94 5.53 -21.89
N ASP A 19 -19.14 6.84 -21.95
CA ASP A 19 -19.42 7.56 -23.20
C ASP A 19 -18.12 8.03 -23.86
N GLY A 20 -18.13 8.06 -25.19
CA GLY A 20 -17.03 8.59 -26.01
C GLY A 20 -16.29 7.53 -26.81
N VAL A 21 -15.46 8.00 -27.74
CA VAL A 21 -14.61 7.16 -28.59
C VAL A 21 -13.19 7.22 -28.04
N CYS A 22 -12.53 6.07 -27.92
CA CYS A 22 -11.15 6.03 -27.48
C CYS A 22 -10.22 6.62 -28.54
N SER A 23 -9.61 7.77 -28.23
CA SER A 23 -8.70 8.48 -29.13
C SER A 23 -7.23 8.24 -28.81
N ALA A 24 -6.90 7.86 -27.57
CA ALA A 24 -5.55 7.52 -27.18
C ALA A 24 -5.52 6.50 -26.04
N ILE A 25 -4.54 5.61 -26.07
CA ILE A 25 -4.19 4.71 -24.98
C ILE A 25 -2.68 4.60 -24.88
N LYS A 26 -2.15 4.73 -23.66
CA LYS A 26 -0.71 4.61 -23.40
C LYS A 26 -0.46 3.86 -22.09
N PRO A 27 0.63 3.08 -22.00
CA PRO A 27 1.09 2.55 -20.72
C PRO A 27 1.28 3.67 -19.70
N ASN A 28 0.98 3.40 -18.43
CA ASN A 28 1.09 4.37 -17.35
C ASN A 28 1.80 3.79 -16.13
N GLY A 29 2.90 4.45 -15.73
CA GLY A 29 3.58 4.22 -14.46
C GLY A 29 4.55 3.04 -14.41
N ASN A 30 5.08 2.82 -13.21
CA ASN A 30 6.04 1.78 -12.82
C ASN A 30 5.38 0.69 -11.95
N GLY A 31 4.06 0.49 -12.08
CA GLY A 31 3.31 -0.43 -11.23
C GLY A 31 3.85 -1.87 -11.28
N ASN A 32 4.14 -2.46 -10.13
CA ASN A 32 4.79 -3.77 -10.04
C ASN A 32 3.80 -4.94 -10.17
N VAL A 33 2.50 -4.74 -9.93
CA VAL A 33 1.51 -5.82 -9.88
C VAL A 33 0.68 -5.90 -11.16
N ASN A 34 -0.18 -4.90 -11.41
CA ASN A 34 -1.10 -4.85 -12.55
C ASN A 34 -0.52 -4.09 -13.76
N ASP A 35 -0.93 -4.46 -14.97
CA ASP A 35 -0.63 -3.65 -16.16
C ASP A 35 -1.59 -2.46 -16.21
N THR A 36 -1.03 -1.25 -16.26
CA THR A 36 -1.82 -0.01 -16.16
C THR A 36 -1.67 0.83 -17.42
N PHE A 37 -2.80 1.33 -17.93
CA PHE A 37 -2.88 2.17 -19.10
C PHE A 37 -3.74 3.40 -18.82
N VAL A 38 -3.35 4.55 -19.35
CA VAL A 38 -4.18 5.75 -19.39
C VAL A 38 -4.89 5.79 -20.73
N VAL A 39 -6.20 5.93 -20.68
CA VAL A 39 -7.11 5.97 -21.83
C VAL A 39 -7.74 7.35 -21.92
N VAL A 40 -7.84 7.91 -23.12
CA VAL A 40 -8.55 9.15 -23.41
C VAL A 40 -9.78 8.84 -24.24
N LEU A 41 -10.95 9.22 -23.73
CA LEU A 41 -12.22 9.12 -24.43
C LEU A 41 -12.73 10.50 -24.83
N ASP A 42 -13.03 10.67 -26.12
CA ASP A 42 -13.57 11.90 -26.67
C ASP A 42 -15.09 11.81 -26.84
N HIS A 43 -15.82 12.74 -26.25
CA HIS A 43 -17.27 12.85 -26.34
C HIS A 43 -17.71 14.31 -26.41
N ASN A 44 -18.47 14.68 -27.45
CA ASN A 44 -19.02 16.04 -27.65
C ASN A 44 -17.98 17.17 -27.49
N SER A 45 -16.82 17.04 -28.15
CA SER A 45 -15.69 17.98 -28.08
C SER A 45 -15.03 18.14 -26.69
N LYS A 46 -15.28 17.20 -25.77
CA LYS A 46 -14.58 17.08 -24.50
C LYS A 46 -13.82 15.75 -24.45
N SER A 47 -12.60 15.79 -23.93
CA SER A 47 -11.79 14.60 -23.67
C SER A 47 -11.82 14.29 -22.16
N LYS A 48 -12.03 13.03 -21.80
CA LYS A 48 -11.95 12.56 -20.41
C LYS A 48 -10.96 11.40 -20.30
N LYS A 49 -10.14 11.41 -19.26
CA LYS A 49 -9.17 10.35 -18.98
C LYS A 49 -9.75 9.26 -18.09
N PHE A 50 -9.29 8.04 -18.32
CA PHE A 50 -9.58 6.86 -17.52
C PHE A 50 -8.30 6.05 -17.31
N THR A 51 -8.30 5.21 -16.28
CA THR A 51 -7.26 4.23 -16.01
C THR A 51 -7.82 2.84 -16.32
N LEU A 52 -7.29 2.20 -17.36
CA LEU A 52 -7.57 0.80 -17.68
C LEU A 52 -6.49 -0.07 -17.05
N GLN A 53 -6.88 -1.11 -16.32
CA GLN A 53 -5.96 -2.06 -15.71
C GLN A 53 -6.28 -3.49 -16.06
N ARG A 54 -5.24 -4.27 -16.38
CA ARG A 54 -5.30 -5.73 -16.40
C ARG A 54 -4.90 -6.25 -15.04
N ILE A 55 -5.82 -6.95 -14.37
CA ILE A 55 -5.60 -7.50 -13.04
C ILE A 55 -4.66 -8.70 -13.14
N ASN A 56 -3.61 -8.69 -12.31
CA ASN A 56 -2.67 -9.78 -12.23
C ASN A 56 -3.26 -10.96 -11.43
N HIS A 57 -3.88 -11.89 -12.17
CA HIS A 57 -4.53 -13.06 -11.59
C HIS A 57 -3.55 -14.19 -11.16
N LEU A 58 -2.22 -13.96 -11.27
CA LEU A 58 -1.22 -14.83 -10.62
C LEU A 58 -1.06 -14.45 -9.13
N VAL A 59 -1.19 -13.15 -8.82
CA VAL A 59 -1.16 -12.64 -7.44
C VAL A 59 -2.56 -12.72 -6.83
N PHE A 60 -3.57 -12.23 -7.55
CA PHE A 60 -4.95 -12.21 -7.10
C PHE A 60 -5.71 -13.38 -7.73
N GLN A 61 -5.68 -14.54 -7.07
CA GLN A 61 -6.21 -15.80 -7.61
C GLN A 61 -7.72 -15.79 -7.84
N ASN A 62 -8.46 -14.87 -7.21
CA ASN A 62 -9.89 -14.69 -7.40
C ASN A 62 -10.25 -13.22 -7.75
N PRO A 63 -10.02 -12.78 -9.01
CA PRO A 63 -10.34 -11.42 -9.43
C PRO A 63 -11.82 -11.01 -9.25
N PRO A 64 -12.81 -11.90 -9.46
CA PRO A 64 -14.21 -11.57 -9.16
C PRO A 64 -14.45 -11.12 -7.71
N GLU A 65 -13.93 -11.83 -6.71
CA GLU A 65 -14.07 -11.46 -5.30
C GLU A 65 -13.26 -10.21 -4.94
N LEU A 66 -12.05 -10.05 -5.49
CA LEU A 66 -11.29 -8.80 -5.37
C LEU A 66 -12.09 -7.60 -5.88
N MET A 67 -12.78 -7.76 -7.01
CA MET A 67 -13.58 -6.68 -7.60
C MET A 67 -14.89 -6.42 -6.84
N ASP A 68 -15.43 -7.40 -6.12
CA ASP A 68 -16.50 -7.16 -5.16
C ASP A 68 -16.01 -6.23 -4.04
N ASN A 69 -14.90 -6.57 -3.36
CA ASN A 69 -14.28 -5.69 -2.36
C ASN A 69 -14.04 -4.27 -2.92
N PHE A 70 -13.36 -4.19 -4.06
CA PHE A 70 -13.00 -2.93 -4.71
C PHE A 70 -14.24 -2.07 -4.99
N SER A 71 -15.27 -2.66 -5.60
CA SER A 71 -16.48 -1.92 -5.97
C SER A 71 -17.31 -1.49 -4.76
N ARG A 72 -17.32 -2.27 -3.67
CA ARG A 72 -18.00 -1.93 -2.42
C ARG A 72 -17.30 -0.75 -1.74
N VAL A 73 -15.98 -0.83 -1.59
CA VAL A 73 -15.14 0.25 -1.02
C VAL A 73 -15.28 1.52 -1.85
N SER A 74 -15.07 1.43 -3.17
CA SER A 74 -15.16 2.57 -4.09
C SER A 74 -16.53 3.26 -4.02
N ARG A 75 -17.64 2.51 -4.05
CA ARG A 75 -18.99 3.09 -3.96
C ARG A 75 -19.28 3.70 -2.59
N HIS A 76 -18.83 3.07 -1.51
CA HIS A 76 -19.02 3.59 -0.16
C HIS A 76 -18.30 4.92 0.03
N LEU A 77 -17.04 5.00 -0.38
CA LEU A 77 -16.26 6.24 -0.32
C LEU A 77 -16.89 7.36 -1.17
N GLN A 78 -17.47 7.04 -2.33
CA GLN A 78 -18.20 8.03 -3.15
C GLN A 78 -19.46 8.59 -2.45
N SER A 79 -20.05 7.84 -1.52
CA SER A 79 -21.21 8.31 -0.76
C SER A 79 -20.84 9.29 0.36
N LYS A 80 -19.55 9.40 0.69
CA LYS A 80 -19.05 10.27 1.74
C LYS A 80 -18.96 11.73 1.28
N PRO A 81 -19.48 12.69 2.07
CA PRO A 81 -19.52 14.09 1.68
C PRO A 81 -18.11 14.68 1.55
N GLY A 82 -17.87 15.39 0.44
CA GLY A 82 -16.60 16.08 0.19
C GLY A 82 -15.42 15.17 -0.15
N ARG A 83 -15.64 13.87 -0.34
CA ARG A 83 -14.58 12.94 -0.73
C ARG A 83 -14.43 12.88 -2.25
N HIS A 84 -13.19 13.05 -2.69
CA HIS A 84 -12.76 12.61 -4.02
C HIS A 84 -12.13 11.24 -3.81
N CYS A 85 -12.49 10.25 -4.61
CA CYS A 85 -11.97 8.89 -4.45
C CYS A 85 -11.96 8.16 -5.78
N LEU A 86 -11.24 7.05 -5.83
CA LEU A 86 -11.12 6.23 -7.02
C LEU A 86 -12.48 5.60 -7.36
N ARG A 87 -13.02 5.94 -8.53
CA ARG A 87 -14.30 5.43 -9.02
C ARG A 87 -14.09 4.34 -10.07
N VAL A 88 -14.53 3.12 -9.77
CA VAL A 88 -14.59 2.03 -10.76
C VAL A 88 -15.84 2.14 -11.62
N MET A 89 -15.67 1.96 -12.93
CA MET A 89 -16.74 2.01 -13.92
C MET A 89 -17.33 0.61 -14.14
N PRO A 90 -18.67 0.45 -14.14
CA PRO A 90 -19.29 -0.83 -14.41
C PRO A 90 -19.13 -1.22 -15.89
N ALA A 91 -18.91 -2.50 -16.14
CA ALA A 91 -19.07 -3.13 -17.44
C ALA A 91 -20.55 -3.12 -17.88
N ARG A 92 -20.80 -3.25 -19.19
CA ARG A 92 -22.16 -3.23 -19.77
C ARG A 92 -23.05 -4.38 -19.29
N ASN A 93 -22.45 -5.44 -18.74
CA ASN A 93 -23.15 -6.56 -18.12
C ASN A 93 -23.47 -6.34 -16.62
N GLY A 94 -23.16 -5.16 -16.08
CA GLY A 94 -23.40 -4.80 -14.67
C GLY A 94 -22.31 -5.22 -13.70
N GLN A 95 -21.31 -6.00 -14.13
CA GLN A 95 -20.14 -6.34 -13.30
C GLN A 95 -19.16 -5.15 -13.24
N PHE A 96 -18.24 -5.14 -12.28
CA PHE A 96 -17.20 -4.09 -12.19
C PHE A 96 -15.88 -4.46 -12.89
N TYR A 97 -15.90 -5.56 -13.65
CA TYR A 97 -14.78 -6.03 -14.46
C TYR A 97 -15.28 -6.60 -15.78
N HIS A 98 -14.36 -6.72 -16.74
CA HIS A 98 -14.55 -7.44 -18.00
C HIS A 98 -13.57 -8.62 -18.07
N LEU A 99 -14.09 -9.83 -18.25
CA LEU A 99 -13.31 -11.02 -18.56
C LEU A 99 -13.22 -11.17 -20.08
N ASP A 100 -12.01 -11.17 -20.62
CA ASP A 100 -11.82 -11.34 -22.05
C ASP A 100 -11.67 -12.81 -22.48
N GLU A 101 -11.69 -13.04 -23.79
CA GLU A 101 -11.59 -14.37 -24.41
C GLU A 101 -10.28 -15.11 -24.09
N GLN A 102 -9.25 -14.39 -23.63
CA GLN A 102 -7.95 -14.93 -23.25
C GLN A 102 -7.87 -15.25 -21.75
N GLY A 103 -8.98 -15.07 -21.01
CA GLY A 103 -9.02 -15.30 -19.56
C GLY A 103 -8.45 -14.17 -18.72
N ASN A 104 -8.19 -12.99 -19.30
CA ASN A 104 -7.70 -11.84 -18.55
C ASN A 104 -8.86 -11.00 -18.00
N TYR A 105 -8.67 -10.51 -16.78
CA TYR A 105 -9.62 -9.62 -16.10
C TYR A 105 -9.18 -8.17 -16.26
N TRP A 106 -10.11 -7.33 -16.68
CA TRP A 106 -9.90 -5.91 -16.91
C TRP A 106 -10.83 -5.08 -16.05
N ARG A 107 -10.35 -3.94 -15.56
CA ARG A 107 -11.17 -2.92 -14.90
C ARG A 107 -10.89 -1.55 -15.49
N LEU A 108 -11.90 -0.68 -15.47
CA LEU A 108 -11.79 0.71 -15.88
C LEU A 108 -12.15 1.61 -14.70
N MET A 109 -11.33 2.64 -14.46
CA MET A 109 -11.54 3.60 -13.38
C MET A 109 -11.46 5.02 -13.92
N GLU A 110 -12.14 5.96 -13.28
CA GLU A 110 -11.92 7.38 -13.58
C GLU A 110 -10.48 7.78 -13.28
N TYR A 111 -9.87 8.54 -14.19
CA TYR A 111 -8.56 9.12 -13.95
C TYR A 111 -8.73 10.39 -13.14
N ILE A 112 -7.98 10.52 -12.05
CA ILE A 112 -7.99 11.71 -11.19
C ILE A 112 -6.94 12.68 -11.74
N GLU A 113 -7.38 13.84 -12.20
CA GLU A 113 -6.52 14.91 -12.73
C GLU A 113 -6.13 15.91 -11.65
N GLY A 114 -5.11 16.74 -11.93
CA GLY A 114 -4.67 17.79 -10.99
C GLY A 114 -3.93 17.29 -9.76
N VAL A 115 -3.41 16.05 -9.80
CA VAL A 115 -2.76 15.38 -8.68
C VAL A 115 -1.32 15.00 -9.00
N LYS A 116 -0.52 14.80 -7.94
CA LYS A 116 0.82 14.24 -7.96
C LYS A 116 0.92 13.07 -6.98
N CYS A 117 1.70 12.06 -7.35
CA CYS A 117 2.19 11.00 -6.45
C CYS A 117 3.64 11.31 -6.09
N LEU A 118 4.07 10.92 -4.90
CA LEU A 118 5.44 11.07 -4.45
C LEU A 118 6.01 9.71 -4.07
N GLU A 119 7.27 9.46 -4.40
CA GLU A 119 8.00 8.28 -3.91
C GLU A 119 8.60 8.56 -2.52
N VAL A 120 9.08 9.79 -2.30
CA VAL A 120 9.67 10.27 -1.04
C VAL A 120 9.08 11.65 -0.74
N PRO A 121 8.72 11.96 0.52
CA PRO A 121 8.20 13.29 0.84
C PRO A 121 9.32 14.33 0.79
N GLU A 122 9.03 15.49 0.22
CA GLU A 122 9.93 16.65 0.15
C GLU A 122 9.87 17.49 1.43
N ASN A 123 8.78 17.37 2.20
CA ASN A 123 8.57 18.12 3.43
C ASN A 123 7.57 17.42 4.40
N GLN A 124 7.51 17.91 5.65
CA GLN A 124 6.64 17.37 6.70
C GLN A 124 5.14 17.45 6.35
N LYS A 125 4.71 18.47 5.61
CA LYS A 125 3.31 18.66 5.24
C LYS A 125 2.83 17.55 4.31
N GLN A 126 3.63 17.15 3.33
CA GLN A 126 3.29 16.02 2.44
C GLN A 126 3.16 14.71 3.23
N ALA A 127 4.05 14.47 4.20
CA ALA A 127 3.95 13.29 5.07
C ALA A 127 2.71 13.32 5.98
N TYR A 128 2.38 14.48 6.54
CA TYR A 128 1.15 14.70 7.30
C TYR A 128 -0.09 14.42 6.45
N GLU A 129 -0.18 14.99 5.25
CA GLU A 129 -1.33 14.86 4.35
C GLU A 129 -1.51 13.42 3.86
N ALA A 130 -0.41 12.70 3.58
CA ALA A 130 -0.47 11.27 3.25
C ALA A 130 -1.03 10.45 4.42
N ALA A 131 -0.51 10.67 5.63
CA ALA A 131 -0.96 9.98 6.84
C ALA A 131 -2.41 10.29 7.20
N HIS A 132 -2.81 11.56 7.08
CA HIS A 132 -4.19 11.97 7.27
C HIS A 132 -5.11 11.31 6.24
N THR A 133 -4.68 11.19 4.97
CA THR A 133 -5.48 10.55 3.92
C THR A 133 -5.75 9.08 4.20
N PHE A 134 -4.73 8.30 4.59
CA PHE A 134 -4.93 6.89 4.96
C PHE A 134 -5.74 6.73 6.24
N GLY A 135 -5.49 7.57 7.26
CA GLY A 135 -6.30 7.55 8.47
C GLY A 135 -7.77 7.89 8.19
N GLN A 136 -8.01 8.84 7.29
CA GLN A 136 -9.36 9.25 6.89
C GLN A 136 -10.05 8.17 6.04
N PHE A 137 -9.30 7.50 5.17
CA PHE A 137 -9.78 6.34 4.41
C PHE A 137 -10.31 5.25 5.35
N GLN A 138 -9.57 4.92 6.42
CA GLN A 138 -10.05 3.96 7.42
C GLN A 138 -11.28 4.47 8.17
N ALA A 139 -11.29 5.74 8.59
CA ALA A 139 -12.43 6.32 9.31
C ALA A 139 -13.72 6.30 8.46
N ASP A 140 -13.59 6.56 7.16
CA ASP A 140 -14.70 6.55 6.22
C ASP A 140 -15.22 5.13 5.93
N LEU A 141 -14.47 4.08 6.25
CA LEU A 141 -14.84 2.67 6.02
C LEU A 141 -15.37 1.94 7.27
N ILE A 142 -15.41 2.60 8.44
CA ILE A 142 -15.94 2.00 9.69
C ILE A 142 -17.39 1.55 9.53
N ASP A 143 -18.18 2.31 8.78
CA ASP A 143 -19.60 2.06 8.54
C ASP A 143 -19.86 1.42 7.16
N LEU A 144 -18.86 0.77 6.56
CA LEU A 144 -19.02 0.03 5.32
C LEU A 144 -20.12 -1.05 5.49
N PRO A 145 -21.23 -1.01 4.73
CA PRO A 145 -22.34 -1.93 4.94
C PRO A 145 -22.07 -3.34 4.37
N GLY A 146 -22.80 -4.30 4.91
CA GLY A 146 -22.83 -5.70 4.47
C GLY A 146 -21.87 -6.60 5.25
N GLU A 147 -21.67 -7.81 4.74
CA GLU A 147 -20.72 -8.78 5.30
C GLU A 147 -19.28 -8.26 5.25
N PRO A 148 -18.37 -8.75 6.11
CA PRO A 148 -16.95 -8.41 6.02
C PRO A 148 -16.40 -8.57 4.60
N LEU A 149 -15.45 -7.71 4.23
CA LEU A 149 -14.67 -7.88 3.01
C LEU A 149 -13.93 -9.22 3.05
N ILE A 150 -13.65 -9.82 1.90
CA ILE A 150 -12.84 -11.05 1.83
C ILE A 150 -11.35 -10.72 1.92
N GLU A 151 -10.53 -11.65 2.41
CA GLU A 151 -9.07 -11.53 2.33
C GLU A 151 -8.61 -11.81 0.90
N THR A 152 -8.19 -10.78 0.17
CA THR A 152 -7.71 -10.93 -1.22
C THR A 152 -6.36 -11.64 -1.28
N ILE A 153 -5.55 -11.50 -0.24
CA ILE A 153 -4.32 -12.26 -0.02
C ILE A 153 -4.32 -12.76 1.42
N PRO A 154 -4.66 -14.04 1.67
CA PRO A 154 -4.68 -14.58 3.02
C PRO A 154 -3.35 -14.43 3.71
N GLU A 155 -3.38 -14.08 5.00
CA GLU A 155 -2.18 -14.02 5.86
C GLU A 155 -1.14 -13.00 5.37
N PHE A 156 -1.59 -11.91 4.73
CA PHE A 156 -0.73 -10.92 4.10
C PHE A 156 0.33 -10.37 5.06
N HIS A 157 -0.11 -9.88 6.22
CA HIS A 157 0.73 -9.38 7.32
C HIS A 157 0.83 -10.35 8.50
N ASN A 158 1.08 -11.64 8.21
CA ASN A 158 1.45 -12.60 9.26
C ASN A 158 2.97 -12.77 9.34
N THR A 159 3.62 -11.92 10.13
CA THR A 159 5.09 -11.91 10.26
C THR A 159 5.65 -13.24 10.77
N ALA A 160 4.98 -13.91 11.70
CA ALA A 160 5.39 -15.23 12.21
C ALA A 160 5.39 -16.31 11.11
N LYS A 161 4.37 -16.30 10.24
CA LYS A 161 4.31 -17.18 9.07
C LYS A 161 5.40 -16.85 8.05
N ARG A 162 5.70 -15.55 7.82
CA ARG A 162 6.82 -15.13 6.96
C ARG A 162 8.16 -15.64 7.51
N PHE A 163 8.35 -15.59 8.83
CA PHE A 163 9.56 -16.10 9.49
C PHE A 163 9.69 -17.60 9.42
N LYS A 164 8.58 -18.34 9.57
CA LYS A 164 8.57 -19.78 9.33
C LYS A 164 9.00 -20.11 7.89
N ASN A 165 8.42 -19.44 6.90
CA ASN A 165 8.78 -19.63 5.50
C ASN A 165 10.26 -19.31 5.23
N PHE A 166 10.78 -18.22 5.82
CA PHE A 166 12.20 -17.90 5.76
C PHE A 166 13.08 -19.04 6.27
N LYS A 167 12.76 -19.60 7.44
CA LYS A 167 13.50 -20.75 8.01
C LYS A 167 13.46 -21.96 7.08
N ASP A 168 12.30 -22.26 6.50
CA ASP A 168 12.12 -23.38 5.58
C ASP A 168 12.97 -23.20 4.31
N ILE A 169 12.93 -22.02 3.67
CA ILE A 169 13.75 -21.70 2.48
C ILE A 169 15.25 -21.72 2.82
N LEU A 170 15.64 -21.10 3.94
CA LEU A 170 17.04 -21.08 4.39
C LEU A 170 17.60 -22.49 4.64
N SER A 171 16.78 -23.41 5.15
CA SER A 171 17.20 -24.79 5.42
C SER A 171 17.51 -25.59 4.16
N LYS A 172 16.86 -25.26 3.05
CA LYS A 172 17.06 -25.93 1.75
C LYS A 172 18.23 -25.31 0.99
N ASP A 173 18.30 -23.98 0.98
CA ASP A 173 19.29 -23.19 0.23
C ASP A 173 19.49 -23.70 -1.20
N ASP A 174 18.38 -23.99 -1.91
CA ASP A 174 18.38 -24.63 -3.23
C ASP A 174 19.20 -23.85 -4.28
N HIS A 175 19.42 -22.55 -4.04
CA HIS A 175 20.21 -21.67 -4.90
C HIS A 175 21.62 -21.35 -4.37
N GLY A 176 22.03 -21.91 -3.22
CA GLY A 176 23.36 -21.70 -2.63
C GLY A 176 23.66 -20.25 -2.25
N ARG A 177 22.63 -19.43 -2.03
CA ARG A 177 22.72 -17.98 -1.81
C ARG A 177 22.94 -17.62 -0.34
N ALA A 178 22.63 -18.53 0.60
CA ALA A 178 22.70 -18.24 2.03
C ALA A 178 24.10 -17.84 2.51
N SER A 179 25.14 -18.48 1.96
CA SER A 179 26.54 -18.21 2.33
C SER A 179 26.98 -16.76 2.06
N GLY A 180 26.38 -16.10 1.07
CA GLY A 180 26.69 -14.71 0.71
C GLY A 180 25.97 -13.64 1.54
N VAL A 181 25.08 -14.04 2.46
CA VAL A 181 24.20 -13.10 3.19
C VAL A 181 24.08 -13.45 4.68
N SER A 182 25.10 -14.08 5.25
CA SER A 182 25.11 -14.53 6.65
C SER A 182 24.81 -13.40 7.66
N GLU A 183 25.31 -12.20 7.40
CA GLU A 183 25.05 -11.02 8.25
C GLU A 183 23.55 -10.70 8.35
N TRP A 184 22.81 -10.81 7.24
CA TRP A 184 21.37 -10.51 7.18
C TRP A 184 20.53 -11.66 7.70
N ILE A 185 21.00 -12.90 7.55
CA ILE A 185 20.40 -14.06 8.23
C ILE A 185 20.49 -13.89 9.75
N ASP A 186 21.66 -13.48 10.26
CA ASP A 186 21.84 -13.22 11.70
C ASP A 186 21.01 -12.03 12.17
N PHE A 187 20.91 -10.97 11.36
CA PHE A 187 20.02 -9.84 11.60
C PHE A 187 18.58 -10.30 11.83
N VAL A 188 18.07 -11.13 10.93
CA VAL A 188 16.71 -11.68 10.97
C VAL A 188 16.48 -12.53 12.22
N LYS A 189 17.41 -13.45 12.52
CA LYS A 189 17.32 -14.35 13.68
C LYS A 189 17.36 -13.62 15.01
N LYS A 190 18.22 -12.60 15.15
CA LYS A 190 18.33 -11.81 16.39
C LYS A 190 17.06 -11.02 16.72
N ARG A 191 16.18 -10.82 15.74
CA ARG A 191 14.94 -10.03 15.84
C ARG A 191 13.68 -10.87 15.68
N GLU A 192 13.74 -12.18 15.93
CA GLU A 192 12.57 -13.07 15.89
C GLU A 192 11.43 -12.57 16.81
N ASN A 193 11.75 -11.85 17.89
CA ASN A 193 10.77 -11.23 18.78
C ASN A 193 9.83 -10.22 18.09
N LEU A 194 10.23 -9.62 16.96
CA LEU A 194 9.35 -8.74 16.17
C LEU A 194 8.16 -9.50 15.56
N CYS A 195 8.28 -10.82 15.37
CA CYS A 195 7.21 -11.65 14.79
C CYS A 195 5.91 -11.68 15.61
N SER A 196 5.99 -11.36 16.90
CA SER A 196 4.83 -11.34 17.83
C SER A 196 4.65 -10.00 18.52
N ALA A 197 5.39 -8.95 18.12
CA ALA A 197 5.47 -7.71 18.89
C ALA A 197 4.19 -6.87 18.84
N LEU A 198 3.35 -7.01 17.81
CA LEU A 198 2.09 -6.26 17.69
C LEU A 198 0.89 -6.96 18.34
N ALA A 199 0.97 -8.27 18.62
CA ALA A 199 -0.14 -9.06 19.15
C ALA A 199 -1.49 -8.75 18.47
N THR A 200 -1.51 -8.68 17.14
CA THR A 200 -2.64 -8.21 16.33
C THR A 200 -3.90 -9.06 16.52
N GLU A 201 -3.75 -10.30 16.96
CA GLU A 201 -4.85 -11.19 17.33
C GLU A 201 -5.70 -10.67 18.51
N LYS A 202 -5.18 -9.71 19.28
CA LYS A 202 -5.87 -9.05 20.40
C LYS A 202 -6.45 -7.70 20.02
N LEU A 203 -6.20 -7.22 18.81
CA LEU A 203 -6.62 -5.90 18.34
C LEU A 203 -7.91 -5.99 17.51
N PRO A 204 -8.68 -4.90 17.40
CA PRO A 204 -9.85 -4.86 16.55
C PRO A 204 -9.52 -5.17 15.09
N VAL A 205 -10.34 -6.01 14.46
CA VAL A 205 -10.31 -6.20 13.01
C VAL A 205 -11.04 -5.03 12.36
N ARG A 206 -10.39 -4.37 11.40
CA ARG A 206 -10.93 -3.21 10.66
C ARG A 206 -10.74 -3.41 9.16
N VAL A 207 -11.46 -2.64 8.35
CA VAL A 207 -11.11 -2.51 6.93
C VAL A 207 -9.87 -1.63 6.83
N VAL A 208 -8.80 -2.17 6.27
CA VAL A 208 -7.50 -1.50 6.12
C VAL A 208 -6.99 -1.65 4.69
N HIS A 209 -6.01 -0.84 4.31
CA HIS A 209 -5.48 -0.77 2.95
C HIS A 209 -4.43 -1.85 2.64
N ASN A 210 -3.61 -2.20 3.64
CA ASN A 210 -2.46 -3.11 3.61
C ASN A 210 -1.30 -2.73 2.65
N ASP A 211 -1.42 -1.68 1.85
CA ASP A 211 -0.33 -1.17 0.98
C ASP A 211 -0.31 0.36 0.98
N THR A 212 0.14 0.94 2.08
CA THR A 212 0.05 2.38 2.36
C THR A 212 1.33 3.13 1.99
N LYS A 213 2.00 2.69 0.92
CA LYS A 213 3.12 3.42 0.31
C LYS A 213 2.70 4.86 -0.04
N LEU A 214 3.63 5.80 0.07
CA LEU A 214 3.38 7.20 -0.25
C LEU A 214 2.86 7.40 -1.69
N ASN A 215 3.33 6.60 -2.65
CA ASN A 215 2.90 6.67 -4.04
C ASN A 215 1.47 6.13 -4.27
N ASN A 216 0.87 5.48 -3.26
CA ASN A 216 -0.54 5.10 -3.23
C ASN A 216 -1.43 6.20 -2.63
N VAL A 217 -0.90 7.42 -2.40
CA VAL A 217 -1.69 8.61 -2.09
C VAL A 217 -1.57 9.63 -3.21
N LEU A 218 -2.72 10.13 -3.67
CA LEU A 218 -2.79 11.28 -4.54
C LEU A 218 -2.80 12.56 -3.71
N LEU A 219 -1.84 13.44 -3.95
CA LEU A 219 -1.82 14.80 -3.42
C LEU A 219 -2.26 15.77 -4.50
N ASP A 220 -3.01 16.80 -4.13
CA ASP A 220 -3.34 17.90 -5.02
C ASP A 220 -2.06 18.61 -5.50
N ALA A 221 -1.92 18.82 -6.81
CA ALA A 221 -0.65 19.28 -7.39
C ALA A 221 -0.29 20.72 -6.98
N GLU A 222 -1.27 21.55 -6.64
CA GLU A 222 -1.06 22.96 -6.27
C GLU A 222 -1.01 23.15 -4.75
N THR A 223 -1.98 22.59 -4.04
CA THR A 223 -2.15 22.77 -2.59
C THR A 223 -1.44 21.71 -1.77
N GLU A 224 -1.06 20.59 -2.37
CA GLU A 224 -0.44 19.41 -1.73
C GLU A 224 -1.30 18.75 -0.66
N LYS A 225 -2.60 19.05 -0.63
CA LYS A 225 -3.54 18.37 0.26
C LYS A 225 -3.77 16.94 -0.21
N GLY A 226 -4.01 16.05 0.74
CA GLY A 226 -4.43 14.69 0.47
C GLY A 226 -5.77 14.64 -0.28
N VAL A 227 -5.78 13.99 -1.44
CA VAL A 227 -6.98 13.80 -2.26
C VAL A 227 -7.62 12.46 -1.96
N CYS A 228 -6.90 11.35 -2.21
CA CYS A 228 -7.36 10.00 -1.88
C CYS A 228 -6.25 8.96 -1.89
N ALA A 229 -6.51 7.83 -1.24
CA ALA A 229 -5.76 6.60 -1.45
C ALA A 229 -6.17 5.93 -2.78
N ILE A 230 -5.21 5.27 -3.42
CA ILE A 230 -5.37 4.46 -4.64
C ILE A 230 -4.79 3.06 -4.40
N ASP A 231 -4.95 2.16 -5.38
CA ASP A 231 -4.53 0.76 -5.29
C ASP A 231 -5.27 -0.04 -4.20
N LEU A 232 -6.59 -0.19 -4.41
CA LEU A 232 -7.49 -0.78 -3.42
C LEU A 232 -7.48 -2.33 -3.43
N ASP A 233 -6.50 -2.97 -4.07
CA ASP A 233 -6.48 -4.42 -4.33
C ASP A 233 -6.25 -5.25 -3.06
N THR A 234 -5.54 -4.65 -2.10
CA THR A 234 -5.29 -5.24 -0.79
C THR A 234 -6.19 -4.66 0.29
N VAL A 235 -7.28 -3.97 -0.08
CA VAL A 235 -8.27 -3.50 0.90
C VAL A 235 -9.12 -4.68 1.36
N MET A 236 -8.93 -5.06 2.62
CA MET A 236 -9.52 -6.24 3.24
C MET A 236 -9.51 -6.11 4.77
N PRO A 237 -10.08 -7.05 5.52
CA PRO A 237 -9.98 -7.05 6.98
C PRO A 237 -8.52 -7.15 7.44
N GLY A 238 -8.16 -6.40 8.46
CA GLY A 238 -6.82 -6.39 9.02
C GLY A 238 -6.69 -5.50 10.24
N CYS A 239 -5.46 -5.09 10.54
CA CYS A 239 -5.13 -4.27 11.70
C CYS A 239 -4.66 -2.88 11.27
N VAL A 240 -5.13 -1.84 11.95
CA VAL A 240 -4.75 -0.44 11.69
C VAL A 240 -3.24 -0.21 11.74
N LEU A 241 -2.55 -0.99 12.56
CA LEU A 241 -1.10 -0.90 12.73
C LEU A 241 -0.34 -1.34 11.48
N HIS A 242 -0.91 -2.21 10.65
CA HIS A 242 -0.27 -2.61 9.39
C HIS A 242 -0.16 -1.42 8.44
N ASP A 243 -1.28 -0.72 8.22
CA ASP A 243 -1.33 0.50 7.41
C ASP A 243 -0.42 1.60 7.96
N PHE A 244 -0.43 1.80 9.28
CA PHE A 244 0.44 2.81 9.88
C PHE A 244 1.93 2.45 9.71
N GLY A 245 2.29 1.19 9.96
CA GLY A 245 3.66 0.70 9.86
C GLY A 245 4.20 0.76 8.43
N ASP A 246 3.42 0.36 7.43
CA ASP A 246 3.85 0.40 6.02
C ASP A 246 3.97 1.84 5.49
N LEU A 247 3.12 2.75 5.96
CA LEU A 247 3.23 4.17 5.65
C LEU A 247 4.52 4.77 6.22
N VAL A 248 4.83 4.51 7.50
CA VAL A 248 6.05 5.02 8.13
C VAL A 248 7.29 4.46 7.45
N ARG A 249 7.31 3.15 7.16
CA ARG A 249 8.42 2.48 6.47
C ARG A 249 8.81 3.19 5.17
N THR A 250 7.81 3.62 4.40
CA THR A 250 8.01 4.23 3.07
C THR A 250 8.27 5.72 3.16
N THR A 251 7.56 6.42 4.04
CA THR A 251 7.54 7.88 4.09
C THR A 251 8.64 8.46 4.99
N ALA A 252 9.01 7.76 6.07
CA ALA A 252 10.04 8.21 7.02
C ALA A 252 11.46 7.71 6.65
N CYS A 253 11.74 7.51 5.36
CA CYS A 253 13.03 7.14 4.79
C CYS A 253 13.35 8.09 3.61
N PRO A 254 14.58 8.65 3.49
CA PRO A 254 14.90 9.63 2.46
C PRO A 254 15.26 9.02 1.09
N VAL A 255 15.25 7.69 0.98
CA VAL A 255 15.67 6.96 -0.22
C VAL A 255 14.63 5.94 -0.65
N SER A 256 14.72 5.50 -1.91
CA SER A 256 13.88 4.44 -2.45
C SER A 256 14.16 3.09 -1.80
N GLU A 257 13.20 2.17 -1.95
CA GLU A 257 13.26 0.82 -1.41
C GLU A 257 14.43 -0.02 -1.94
N ASP A 258 14.99 0.34 -3.09
CA ASP A 258 16.06 -0.36 -3.81
C ASP A 258 17.41 0.39 -3.82
N GLU A 259 17.58 1.41 -2.96
CA GLU A 259 18.86 2.12 -2.82
C GLU A 259 20.01 1.15 -2.47
N THR A 260 21.15 1.38 -3.11
CA THR A 260 22.35 0.54 -2.97
C THR A 260 23.36 1.13 -1.98
N ASP A 261 23.32 2.44 -1.77
CA ASP A 261 24.10 3.12 -0.73
C ASP A 261 23.37 3.11 0.61
N LEU A 262 23.63 2.07 1.42
CA LEU A 262 23.03 1.88 2.74
C LEU A 262 23.34 3.02 3.72
N GLN A 263 24.38 3.84 3.50
CA GLN A 263 24.68 4.97 4.39
C GLN A 263 23.62 6.07 4.33
N LYS A 264 22.83 6.12 3.24
CA LYS A 264 21.72 7.06 3.09
C LYS A 264 20.42 6.56 3.73
N VAL A 265 20.30 5.26 4.00
CA VAL A 265 19.11 4.67 4.59
C VAL A 265 19.06 5.04 6.07
N LYS A 266 18.20 6.00 6.40
CA LYS A 266 18.04 6.54 7.75
C LYS A 266 16.58 6.80 8.06
N PHE A 267 16.19 6.53 9.30
CA PHE A 267 14.91 6.93 9.83
C PHE A 267 14.84 8.45 9.99
N LEU A 268 13.73 9.04 9.58
CA LEU A 268 13.48 10.48 9.66
C LEU A 268 12.49 10.80 10.80
N PRO A 269 12.96 11.04 12.03
CA PRO A 269 12.08 11.22 13.20
C PRO A 269 11.12 12.41 13.07
N VAL A 270 11.55 13.48 12.41
CA VAL A 270 10.70 14.67 12.16
C VAL A 270 9.56 14.35 11.18
N ILE A 271 9.81 13.49 10.20
CA ILE A 271 8.78 13.03 9.26
C ILE A 271 7.83 12.05 9.96
N PHE A 272 8.36 11.14 10.78
CA PHE A 272 7.55 10.26 11.63
C PHE A 272 6.59 11.05 12.53
N GLU A 273 7.06 12.14 13.16
CA GLU A 273 6.20 13.01 13.97
C GLU A 273 5.01 13.54 13.15
N ALA A 274 5.26 14.05 11.94
CA ALA A 274 4.21 14.54 11.05
C ALA A 274 3.22 13.43 10.63
N ILE A 275 3.71 12.20 10.40
CA ILE A 275 2.88 11.04 10.09
C ILE A 275 1.97 10.70 11.28
N VAL A 276 2.51 10.63 12.50
CA VAL A 276 1.72 10.39 13.73
C VAL A 276 0.64 11.45 13.88
N GLU A 277 0.98 12.73 13.66
CA GLU A 277 0.02 13.83 13.77
C GLU A 277 -1.12 13.74 12.75
N GLY A 278 -0.80 13.46 11.48
CA GLY A 278 -1.78 13.34 10.40
C GLY A 278 -2.69 12.15 10.60
N PHE A 279 -2.10 10.98 10.86
CA PHE A 279 -2.82 9.74 11.08
C PHE A 279 -3.76 9.84 12.28
N TYR A 280 -3.24 10.27 13.44
CA TYR A 280 -4.05 10.38 14.66
C TYR A 280 -5.19 11.39 14.52
N GLN A 281 -4.98 12.51 13.81
CA GLN A 281 -6.07 13.49 13.63
C GLN A 281 -7.29 12.88 12.91
N ALA A 282 -7.05 12.01 11.94
CA ALA A 282 -8.10 11.34 11.19
C ALA A 282 -8.71 10.15 11.95
N THR A 283 -7.95 9.51 12.84
CA THR A 283 -8.34 8.22 13.47
C THR A 283 -8.69 8.30 14.97
N LYS A 284 -8.43 9.43 15.63
CA LYS A 284 -8.64 9.64 17.08
C LYS A 284 -10.04 9.27 17.61
N ASN A 285 -11.06 9.27 16.76
CA ASN A 285 -12.43 8.96 17.16
C ASN A 285 -12.69 7.45 17.30
N PHE A 286 -11.80 6.60 16.78
CA PHE A 286 -12.02 5.15 16.77
C PHE A 286 -10.84 4.31 17.25
N LEU A 287 -9.63 4.88 17.30
CA LEU A 287 -8.46 4.17 17.84
C LEU A 287 -8.65 3.86 19.32
N ILE A 288 -8.24 2.66 19.72
CA ILE A 288 -8.15 2.26 21.14
C ILE A 288 -6.72 2.46 21.67
N GLU A 289 -6.56 2.49 22.99
CA GLU A 289 -5.26 2.71 23.63
C GLU A 289 -4.18 1.68 23.24
N ASP A 290 -4.56 0.41 23.06
CA ASP A 290 -3.62 -0.64 22.61
C ASP A 290 -3.14 -0.39 21.17
N GLU A 291 -4.00 0.11 20.28
CA GLU A 291 -3.61 0.53 18.93
C GLU A 291 -2.71 1.78 18.99
N ILE A 292 -3.03 2.77 19.83
CA ILE A 292 -2.18 3.95 19.99
C ILE A 292 -0.79 3.56 20.48
N THR A 293 -0.70 2.67 21.47
CA THR A 293 0.58 2.17 21.99
C THR A 293 1.37 1.44 20.91
N GLY A 294 0.68 0.69 20.04
CA GLY A 294 1.29 -0.02 18.92
C GLY A 294 1.88 0.86 17.82
N LEU A 295 1.52 2.15 17.71
CA LEU A 295 1.99 3.03 16.63
C LEU A 295 3.52 3.18 16.59
N ALA A 296 4.21 3.17 17.74
CA ALA A 296 5.66 3.24 17.75
C ALA A 296 6.32 1.92 17.31
N LYS A 297 5.67 0.77 17.57
CA LYS A 297 6.22 -0.56 17.29
C LYS A 297 5.92 -1.06 15.87
N ALA A 298 4.78 -0.66 15.32
CA ALA A 298 4.30 -1.11 14.02
C ALA A 298 5.28 -0.87 12.85
N PRO A 299 5.96 0.29 12.75
CA PRO A 299 6.95 0.51 11.71
C PRO A 299 8.10 -0.49 11.74
N LEU A 300 8.60 -0.86 12.93
CA LEU A 300 9.68 -1.85 13.06
C LEU A 300 9.22 -3.22 12.56
N VAL A 301 8.02 -3.65 12.94
CA VAL A 301 7.48 -4.97 12.58
C VAL A 301 7.20 -5.08 11.09
N ILE A 302 6.55 -4.07 10.50
CA ILE A 302 6.22 -4.09 9.07
C ILE A 302 7.47 -3.95 8.19
N THR A 303 8.43 -3.10 8.59
CA THR A 303 9.72 -2.99 7.89
C THR A 303 10.51 -4.29 7.95
N TYR A 304 10.56 -4.92 9.13
CA TYR A 304 11.18 -6.23 9.31
C TYR A 304 10.50 -7.31 8.47
N GLU A 305 9.17 -7.37 8.50
CA GLU A 305 8.39 -8.34 7.72
C GLU A 305 8.68 -8.21 6.22
N LEU A 306 8.72 -6.99 5.69
CA LEU A 306 8.99 -6.79 4.28
C LEU A 306 10.44 -7.13 3.91
N GLY A 307 11.41 -6.74 4.73
CA GLY A 307 12.82 -7.13 4.55
C GLY A 307 12.99 -8.65 4.56
N LEU A 308 12.28 -9.33 5.47
CA LEU A 308 12.23 -10.78 5.56
C LEU A 308 11.63 -11.42 4.31
N ARG A 309 10.55 -10.85 3.76
CA ARG A 309 9.94 -11.30 2.49
C ARG A 309 10.91 -11.16 1.33
N PHE A 310 11.61 -10.03 1.21
CA PHE A 310 12.61 -9.82 0.16
C PHE A 310 13.81 -10.76 0.29
N LEU A 311 14.36 -10.93 1.49
CA LEU A 311 15.48 -11.85 1.72
C LEU A 311 15.07 -13.30 1.41
N THR A 312 13.87 -13.69 1.83
CA THR A 312 13.33 -15.04 1.56
C THR A 312 13.18 -15.26 0.06
N ASP A 313 12.64 -14.28 -0.68
CA ASP A 313 12.48 -14.39 -2.13
C ASP A 313 13.84 -14.46 -2.85
N TYR A 314 14.83 -13.67 -2.41
CA TYR A 314 16.20 -13.78 -2.91
C TYR A 314 16.79 -15.18 -2.65
N LEU A 315 16.62 -15.76 -1.47
CA LEU A 315 17.10 -17.11 -1.19
C LEU A 315 16.36 -18.19 -2.01
N ALA A 316 15.09 -17.94 -2.33
CA ALA A 316 14.24 -18.82 -3.12
C ALA A 316 14.38 -18.65 -4.65
N GLY A 317 15.30 -17.79 -5.12
CA GLY A 317 15.54 -17.59 -6.55
C GLY A 317 14.66 -16.54 -7.23
N ASP A 318 14.16 -15.55 -6.49
CA ASP A 318 13.42 -14.37 -6.99
C ASP A 318 12.13 -14.73 -7.74
N THR A 319 11.25 -15.47 -7.08
CA THR A 319 10.04 -16.05 -7.68
C THR A 319 8.76 -15.25 -7.40
N TYR A 320 8.79 -14.37 -6.40
CA TYR A 320 7.63 -13.60 -5.95
C TYR A 320 7.66 -12.15 -6.41
N PHE A 321 8.76 -11.43 -6.15
CA PHE A 321 8.91 -10.03 -6.51
C PHE A 321 9.58 -9.89 -7.88
N LYS A 322 9.11 -8.93 -8.68
CA LYS A 322 9.79 -8.55 -9.93
C LYS A 322 11.16 -7.97 -9.62
N ILE A 323 12.18 -8.50 -10.29
CA ILE A 323 13.57 -8.03 -10.22
C ILE A 323 14.00 -7.42 -11.56
N SER A 324 15.02 -6.56 -11.49
CA SER A 324 15.62 -5.88 -12.66
C SER A 324 17.08 -6.31 -12.86
N TYR A 325 17.67 -6.90 -11.82
CA TYR A 325 19.02 -7.46 -11.77
C TYR A 325 19.08 -8.53 -10.65
N PRO A 326 20.06 -9.45 -10.67
CA PRO A 326 20.04 -10.64 -9.80
C PRO A 326 20.00 -10.37 -8.29
N GLU A 327 20.60 -9.27 -7.83
CA GLU A 327 20.66 -8.90 -6.40
C GLU A 327 19.55 -7.93 -5.98
N HIS A 328 18.54 -7.70 -6.82
CA HIS A 328 17.55 -6.63 -6.58
C HIS A 328 16.78 -6.85 -5.26
N ASN A 329 16.26 -8.05 -5.03
CA ASN A 329 15.58 -8.37 -3.77
C ASN A 329 16.54 -8.34 -2.56
N LEU A 330 17.80 -8.74 -2.73
CA LEU A 330 18.79 -8.61 -1.66
C LEU A 330 19.00 -7.14 -1.27
N ASN A 331 19.18 -6.24 -2.25
CA ASN A 331 19.35 -4.82 -1.96
C ASN A 331 18.10 -4.23 -1.27
N ARG A 332 16.90 -4.59 -1.72
CA ARG A 332 15.66 -4.20 -1.04
C ARG A 332 15.59 -4.66 0.40
N ALA A 333 15.97 -5.92 0.66
CA ALA A 333 16.03 -6.46 2.02
C ALA A 333 17.01 -5.68 2.91
N LYS A 334 18.20 -5.36 2.38
CA LYS A 334 19.22 -4.57 3.08
C LYS A 334 18.73 -3.19 3.48
N VAL A 335 18.01 -2.50 2.58
CA VAL A 335 17.38 -1.20 2.88
C VAL A 335 16.41 -1.35 4.05
N GLN A 336 15.54 -2.36 4.02
CA GLN A 336 14.57 -2.55 5.11
C GLN A 336 15.26 -2.84 6.45
N PHE A 337 16.27 -3.72 6.47
CA PHE A 337 16.98 -4.05 7.71
C PHE A 337 17.82 -2.89 8.25
N GLN A 338 18.46 -2.12 7.37
CA GLN A 338 19.16 -0.89 7.77
C GLN A 338 18.18 0.14 8.35
N LEU A 339 16.98 0.27 7.77
CA LEU A 339 15.93 1.13 8.30
C LEU A 339 15.41 0.65 9.66
N VAL A 340 15.21 -0.66 9.86
CA VAL A 340 14.86 -1.23 11.18
C VAL A 340 15.90 -0.85 12.23
N SER A 341 17.19 -1.05 11.95
CA SER A 341 18.25 -0.64 12.90
C SER A 341 18.24 0.86 13.16
N SER A 342 18.01 1.67 12.12
CA SER A 342 17.88 3.11 12.31
C SER A 342 16.63 3.50 13.11
N MET A 343 15.55 2.73 13.10
CA MET A 343 14.37 2.97 13.94
C MET A 343 14.60 2.55 15.39
N GLU A 344 15.33 1.46 15.62
CA GLU A 344 15.69 0.98 16.97
C GLU A 344 16.46 2.04 17.76
N ASP A 345 17.34 2.80 17.12
CA ASP A 345 18.06 3.93 17.75
C ASP A 345 17.13 5.05 18.25
N TYR A 346 15.87 5.10 17.76
CA TYR A 346 14.87 6.11 18.08
C TYR A 346 13.64 5.53 18.78
N GLU A 347 13.63 4.26 19.17
CA GLU A 347 12.42 3.57 19.67
C GLU A 347 11.77 4.33 20.85
N ASN A 348 12.55 4.71 21.87
CA ASN A 348 12.06 5.51 22.99
C ASN A 348 11.50 6.88 22.54
N ALA A 349 12.17 7.54 21.60
CA ALA A 349 11.72 8.83 21.08
C ALA A 349 10.41 8.70 20.29
N MET A 350 10.23 7.60 19.54
CA MET A 350 8.99 7.30 18.83
C MET A 350 7.83 7.10 19.82
N GLU A 351 8.04 6.34 20.89
CA GLU A 351 7.05 6.14 21.95
C GLU A 351 6.66 7.45 22.64
N GLU A 352 7.64 8.30 22.95
CA GLU A 352 7.42 9.63 23.53
C GLU A 352 6.64 10.55 22.58
N MET A 353 6.96 10.54 21.28
CA MET A 353 6.24 11.30 20.25
C MET A 353 4.78 10.86 20.15
N VAL A 354 4.53 9.56 20.03
CA VAL A 354 3.17 8.98 19.98
C VAL A 354 2.39 9.36 21.23
N THR A 355 2.97 9.16 22.41
CA THR A 355 2.34 9.48 23.68
C THR A 355 2.00 10.97 23.77
N ARG A 356 2.95 11.85 23.42
CA ARG A 356 2.76 13.30 23.46
C ARG A 356 1.65 13.74 22.50
N ILE A 357 1.64 13.26 21.26
CA ILE A 357 0.67 13.68 20.25
C ILE A 357 -0.74 13.19 20.60
N CYS A 358 -0.86 11.91 20.96
CA CYS A 358 -2.16 11.27 21.18
C CYS A 358 -2.79 11.72 22.51
N ARG A 359 -1.99 11.85 23.60
CA ARG A 359 -2.53 12.24 24.93
C ARG A 359 -2.73 13.74 25.10
N LYS A 360 -1.93 14.61 24.47
CA LYS A 360 -2.09 16.07 24.60
C LYS A 360 -3.40 16.56 23.99
N LYS A 361 -3.94 15.85 22.99
CA LYS A 361 -5.20 16.20 22.32
C LYS A 361 -6.45 15.72 23.06
N ASN A 362 -6.38 14.64 23.86
CA ASN A 362 -7.50 14.19 24.69
C ASN A 362 -7.85 15.20 25.81
N ARG A 363 -6.86 15.99 26.29
CA ARG A 363 -7.09 17.05 27.29
C ARG A 363 -7.75 18.33 26.75
N LEU A 364 -7.67 18.59 25.44
CA LEU A 364 -8.29 19.78 24.83
C LEU A 364 -9.77 19.57 24.48
N VAL A 365 -10.18 18.31 24.24
CA VAL A 365 -11.59 17.95 23.95
C VAL A 365 -12.40 17.76 25.23
N ALA A 366 -11.78 17.35 26.34
CA ALA A 366 -12.45 17.19 27.63
C ALA A 366 -12.72 18.52 28.38
N ASN A 367 -12.14 19.63 27.92
CA ASN A 367 -12.28 20.97 28.52
C ASN A 367 -13.00 21.97 27.59
N GLY A 368 -13.69 21.49 26.55
CA GLY A 368 -14.36 22.31 25.53
C GLY A 368 -15.87 22.17 25.55
#